data_AF-A0A0S8EVN6-F1
#
_entry.id   AF-A0A0S8EVN6-F1
#
_cell.length_a   1.000
_cell.length_b   1.000
_cell.length_c   1.000
_cell.angle_alpha   90.00
_cell.angle_beta   90.00
_cell.angle_gamma   90.00
#
_symmetry.space_group_name_H-M   'P 1'
#
loop_
_entity.id
_entity.type
_entity.pdbx_description
1 polymer ?
#
loop_
_entity_poly.entity_id
_entity_poly.type
_entity_poly.pdbx_seq_one_letter_code
_entity_poly.pdbx_strand_id
1 'polypeptide(L)' 'MLKVTPVRAFSDNYIWLIHGQRDPDLVAIVDPGDAQPVLDHMVTEGLGAA' A
#
# COMPACT_ATOMS: atom_id res chain seq x y z
N MET A 1 -12.43 3.42 9.86
CA MET A 1 -12.20 4.41 8.78
C MET A 1 -11.09 3.87 7.89
N LEU A 2 -11.21 4.04 6.58
CA LEU A 2 -10.18 3.61 5.63
C LEU A 2 -9.06 4.65 5.55
N LYS A 3 -7.81 4.20 5.47
CA LYS A 3 -6.64 5.01 5.13
C LYS A 3 -6.28 4.72 3.68
N VAL A 4 -6.04 5.78 2.90
CA VAL A 4 -5.58 5.70 1.51
C VAL A 4 -4.20 6.33 1.45
N THR A 5 -3.20 5.57 1.01
CA THR A 5 -1.82 6.02 0.92
C THR A 5 -1.33 5.92 -0.53
N PRO A 6 -0.90 7.03 -1.15
CA PRO A 6 -0.21 7.00 -2.43
C PRO A 6 1.21 6.47 -2.28
N VAL A 7 1.56 5.44 -3.03
CA VAL A 7 2.94 4.95 -3.19
C VAL A 7 3.43 5.36 -4.57
N ARG A 8 4.47 6.19 -4.64
CA ARG A 8 5.05 6.63 -5.92
C ARG A 8 5.65 5.42 -6.64
N ALA A 9 5.31 5.26 -7.92
CA ALA A 9 5.88 4.24 -8.80
C ALA A 9 6.22 4.86 -10.15
N PHE A 10 7.27 4.36 -10.80
CA PHE A 10 7.79 4.95 -12.04
C PHE A 10 8.07 6.46 -11.92
N SER A 11 7.99 7.19 -13.02
CA SER A 11 8.24 8.64 -13.08
C SER A 11 7.07 9.49 -12.61
N ASP A 12 5.85 9.07 -12.91
CA ASP A 12 4.65 9.91 -12.93
C ASP A 12 3.39 9.18 -12.42
N ASN A 13 3.53 7.94 -11.94
CA ASN A 13 2.40 7.14 -11.49
C ASN A 13 2.42 6.92 -9.98
N TYR A 14 1.24 6.54 -9.47
CA TYR A 14 1.05 6.16 -8.08
C TYR A 14 0.26 4.86 -8.02
N ILE A 15 0.66 3.99 -7.11
CA ILE A 15 -0.08 2.81 -6.70
C ILE A 15 -0.78 3.17 -5.40
N TRP A 16 -2.07 2.85 -5.29
CA TRP A 16 -2.85 3.21 -4.10
C TRP A 16 -2.94 2.04 -3.15
N LEU A 17 -2.48 2.25 -1.91
CA LEU A 17 -2.70 1.33 -0.80
C LEU A 17 -3.92 1.78 -0.01
N ILE A 18 -4.85 0.86 0.20
CA ILE A 18 -6.09 1.11 0.94
C ILE A 18 -6.22 0.06 2.03
N HIS A 19 -6.31 0.48 3.28
CA HIS A 19 -6.47 -0.45 4.40
C HIS A 19 -7.32 0.15 5.51
N GLY A 20 -7.82 -0.72 6.40
CA GLY A 20 -8.49 -0.31 7.62
C GLY A 20 -7.47 0.26 8.62
N GLN A 21 -7.79 1.36 9.29
CA GLN A 21 -6.94 1.88 10.37
C GLN A 21 -6.85 0.93 11.58
N ARG A 22 -7.82 0.01 11.73
CA ARG A 22 -7.86 -0.98 12.82
C ARG A 22 -7.55 -2.41 12.36
N ASP A 23 -7.46 -2.62 11.05
CA ASP A 23 -7.27 -3.93 10.43
C ASP A 23 -6.06 -3.83 9.47
N PRO A 24 -4.83 -3.73 10.00
CA PRO A 24 -3.62 -3.53 9.19
C PRO A 24 -3.28 -4.74 8.30
N ASP A 25 -3.87 -5.90 8.57
CA ASP A 25 -3.63 -7.14 7.83
C ASP A 25 -4.42 -7.21 6.51
N LEU A 26 -5.43 -6.36 6.33
CA LEU A 26 -6.24 -6.30 5.12
C LEU A 26 -5.90 -5.05 4.31
N VAL A 27 -5.16 -5.27 3.22
CA VAL A 27 -4.71 -4.21 2.31
C VAL A 27 -5.23 -4.49 0.89
N ALA A 28 -5.88 -3.51 0.30
CA ALA A 28 -6.19 -3.48 -1.13
C ALA A 28 -5.17 -2.60 -1.86
N ILE A 29 -4.77 -3.06 -3.04
CA ILE A 29 -3.78 -2.40 -3.90
C ILE A 29 -4.47 -2.09 -5.23
N VAL A 30 -4.42 -0.82 -5.67
CA VAL A 30 -5.00 -0.38 -6.94
C VAL A 30 -3.89 -0.05 -7.94
N ASP A 31 -4.03 -0.55 -9.16
CA ASP A 31 -3.08 -0.42 -10.27
C ASP A 31 -1.66 -0.89 -9.91
N PRO A 32 -1.46 -2.17 -9.53
CA PRO A 32 -0.15 -2.70 -9.09
C PRO A 32 0.82 -2.87 -10.28
N GLY A 33 1.33 -1.77 -10.81
CA GLY A 33 2.30 -1.78 -11.91
C GLY A 33 3.74 -2.12 -11.48
N ASP A 34 4.09 -1.89 -10.22
CA ASP A 34 5.39 -2.22 -9.62
C ASP A 34 5.20 -2.68 -8.16
N ALA A 35 5.70 -3.86 -7.83
CA ALA A 35 5.52 -4.46 -6.51
C ALA A 35 6.51 -3.92 -5.47
N GLN A 36 7.73 -3.57 -5.86
CA GLN A 36 8.79 -3.25 -4.90
C GLN A 36 8.46 -2.05 -3.99
N PRO A 37 8.06 -0.87 -4.51
CA PRO A 37 7.77 0.27 -3.65
C PRO A 37 6.55 0.04 -2.75
N VAL A 38 5.63 -0.84 -3.17
CA VAL A 38 4.47 -1.24 -2.36
C VAL A 38 4.89 -2.13 -1.20
N LEU A 39 5.70 -3.16 -1.47
CA LEU A 39 6.21 -4.07 -0.45
C LEU A 39 7.06 -3.34 0.58
N ASP A 40 7.97 -2.45 0.13
CA ASP A 40 8.81 -1.64 1.03
C ASP A 40 7.95 -0.76 1.94
N HIS A 41 6.88 -0.17 1.40
CA HIS A 41 5.94 0.62 2.18
C HIS A 41 5.15 -0.23 3.18
N MET A 42 4.66 -1.39 2.76
CA MET A 42 3.93 -2.33 3.63
C MET A 42 4.80 -2.81 4.79
N VAL A 43 6.08 -3.12 4.54
CA VAL A 43 7.03 -3.50 5.60
C VAL A 43 7.27 -2.34 6.56
N THR A 44 7.46 -1.13 6.04
CA THR A 44 7.71 0.07 6.86
C THR A 44 6.53 0.40 7.77
N GLU A 45 5.30 0.24 7.28
CA GLU A 45 4.07 0.55 8.02
C GLU A 45 3.52 -0.67 8.80
N GLY A 46 4.15 -1.85 8.70
CA GLY A 46 3.69 -3.07 9.36
C GLY A 46 2.34 -3.58 8.86
N LEU A 47 2.08 -3.48 7.56
CA LEU A 47 0.83 -3.88 6.93
C LEU A 47 0.92 -5.30 6.34
N GLY A 48 -0.16 -6.09 6.46
CA GLY A 48 -0.26 -7.42 5.84
C GLY A 48 0.65 -8.49 6.47
N ALA A 49 1.03 -8.34 7.74
CA ALA A 49 2.03 -9.17 8.41
C ALA A 49 1.45 -10.37 9.20
N ALA A 50 0.24 -10.84 8.84
CA ALA A 50 -0.43 -11.97 9.48
C ALA A 50 0.26 -13.32 9.22
#